data_AF-A0A1J5J4Z5-F1
#
_entry.id   AF-A0A1J5J4Z5-F1
#
_cell.length_a   1.000
_cell.length_b   1.000
_cell.length_c   1.000
_cell.angle_alpha   90.00
_cell.angle_beta   90.00
_cell.angle_gamma   90.00
#
_symmetry.space_group_name_H-M   'P 1'
#
loop_
_entity.id
_entity.type
_entity.pdbx_description
1 polymer ?
#
loop_
_entity_poly.entity_id
_entity_poly.type
_entity_poly.pdbx_seq_one_letter_code
_entity_poly.pdbx_strand_id
1 'polypeptide(L)'
;MSLKTNRDKLVMTAVQGGVAAAHQWAPFEVGSRGEIIAWPSTGGITYNVKVGDSVFGWAGEHIEPGVSTTLDHKNRKCEAGYQFLSCCGNEVRVISGAAKGARGRVLGHHGGVEHLMLQFDDETLDMLTCDDKFLVRGYGQGLSLLDYPDVHIYNTDPDLFEQWGLRETSDGKIEVPVHVIVPGHAMGSGIGSLSVTTGDYDILCQDEETVKAHGLDRLRFGDFVAVVDHDNRFGRTYRKGALTIGVVIHSDSPLGGHGPGMMTLMSSTGGELVPVIRENANMGAVLGIGRFATGSES
;
A
#
# COMPACT_ATOMS: atom_id res chain seq x y z
N MET A 1 -6.47 18.27 19.47
CA MET A 1 -6.47 19.26 18.37
C MET A 1 -6.16 18.48 17.09
N SER A 2 -6.68 18.88 15.92
CA SER A 2 -6.29 18.20 14.68
C SER A 2 -4.91 18.69 14.26
N LEU A 3 -4.09 17.81 13.72
CA LEU A 3 -2.78 18.17 13.17
C LEU A 3 -2.95 19.18 12.04
N LYS A 4 -2.17 20.26 12.07
CA LYS A 4 -2.26 21.31 11.07
C LYS A 4 -1.53 20.91 9.78
N THR A 5 -2.24 20.90 8.67
CA THR A 5 -1.71 20.51 7.36
C THR A 5 -1.68 21.67 6.37
N ASN A 6 -0.98 21.47 5.25
CA ASN A 6 -1.03 22.35 4.07
C ASN A 6 -2.12 21.95 3.05
N ARG A 7 -3.17 21.25 3.49
CA ARG A 7 -4.19 20.64 2.62
C ARG A 7 -4.80 21.60 1.60
N ASP A 8 -5.02 22.85 1.99
CA ASP A 8 -5.57 23.93 1.15
C ASP A 8 -4.68 24.30 -0.04
N LYS A 9 -3.41 23.92 -0.01
CA LYS A 9 -2.41 24.16 -1.07
C LYS A 9 -2.20 22.96 -1.98
N LEU A 10 -2.79 21.81 -1.66
CA LEU A 10 -2.62 20.58 -2.44
C LEU A 10 -3.39 20.67 -3.77
N VAL A 11 -2.77 20.11 -4.81
CA VAL A 11 -3.36 20.05 -6.15
C VAL A 11 -3.96 18.68 -6.38
N MET A 12 -5.23 18.65 -6.78
CA MET A 12 -5.90 17.43 -7.23
C MET A 12 -5.81 17.34 -8.74
N THR A 13 -5.27 16.24 -9.26
CA THR A 13 -5.07 16.01 -10.69
C THR A 13 -5.72 14.69 -11.11
N ALA A 14 -6.46 14.71 -12.22
CA ALA A 14 -7.00 13.48 -12.79
C ALA A 14 -5.90 12.69 -13.49
N VAL A 15 -5.71 11.42 -13.12
CA VAL A 15 -4.83 10.48 -13.82
C VAL A 15 -5.61 9.23 -14.20
N GLN A 16 -5.25 8.62 -15.34
CA GLN A 16 -6.02 7.53 -15.93
C GLN A 16 -5.12 6.35 -16.25
N GLY A 17 -5.56 5.17 -15.84
CA GLY A 17 -4.95 3.88 -16.18
C GLY A 17 -5.97 2.90 -16.74
N GLY A 18 -5.51 1.70 -17.09
CA GLY A 18 -6.36 0.55 -17.41
C GLY A 18 -5.95 -0.67 -16.59
N VAL A 19 -6.70 -1.75 -16.72
CA VAL A 19 -6.33 -3.03 -16.08
C VAL A 19 -4.94 -3.46 -16.58
N ALA A 20 -4.06 -3.82 -15.65
CA ALA A 20 -2.79 -4.44 -15.97
C ALA A 20 -3.02 -5.92 -16.26
N ALA A 21 -2.33 -6.47 -17.27
CA ALA A 21 -2.43 -7.89 -17.56
C ALA A 21 -1.86 -8.72 -16.40
N ALA A 22 -2.45 -9.89 -16.15
CA ALA A 22 -1.85 -10.86 -15.23
C ALA A 22 -0.51 -11.35 -15.79
N HIS A 23 0.53 -11.34 -14.97
CA HIS A 23 1.86 -11.74 -15.40
C HIS A 23 2.11 -13.22 -15.13
N GLN A 24 2.80 -13.85 -16.08
CA GLN A 24 3.54 -15.09 -15.83
C GLN A 24 5.04 -14.76 -15.97
N TRP A 25 5.74 -14.68 -14.85
CA TRP A 25 7.17 -14.34 -14.85
C TRP A 25 8.03 -15.48 -15.41
N ALA A 26 7.70 -16.71 -15.03
CA ALA A 26 8.35 -17.92 -15.49
C ALA A 26 7.36 -19.10 -15.46
N PRO A 27 7.66 -20.22 -16.14
CA PRO A 27 6.90 -21.45 -15.97
C PRO A 27 6.91 -21.95 -14.52
N PHE A 28 8.01 -21.72 -13.82
CA PHE A 28 8.19 -21.98 -12.40
C PHE A 28 9.12 -20.95 -11.77
N GLU A 29 8.94 -20.72 -10.49
CA GLU A 29 9.84 -19.92 -9.66
C GLU A 29 10.46 -20.76 -8.55
N VAL A 30 11.45 -20.19 -7.86
CA VAL A 30 12.22 -20.88 -6.82
C VAL A 30 12.03 -20.16 -5.48
N GLY A 31 11.40 -20.85 -4.54
CA GLY A 31 11.23 -20.34 -3.19
C GLY A 31 12.55 -20.30 -2.40
N SER A 32 12.52 -19.62 -1.26
CA SER A 32 13.65 -19.39 -0.37
C SER A 32 14.30 -20.66 0.19
N ARG A 33 13.59 -21.80 0.17
CA ARG A 33 14.11 -23.12 0.58
C ARG A 33 14.46 -24.01 -0.62
N GLY A 34 14.46 -23.46 -1.83
CA GLY A 34 14.74 -24.17 -3.08
C GLY A 34 13.54 -24.97 -3.61
N GLU A 35 12.33 -24.72 -3.11
CA GLU A 35 11.12 -25.31 -3.66
C GLU A 35 10.78 -24.72 -5.04
N ILE A 36 10.27 -25.57 -5.94
CA ILE A 36 9.79 -25.13 -7.26
C ILE A 36 8.29 -24.87 -7.17
N ILE A 37 7.86 -23.66 -7.54
CA ILE A 37 6.46 -23.22 -7.44
C ILE A 37 5.92 -22.81 -8.81
N ALA A 38 4.65 -23.09 -9.04
CA ALA A 38 3.88 -22.63 -10.20
C ALA A 38 2.56 -22.05 -9.68
N TRP A 39 2.60 -20.80 -9.22
CA TRP A 39 1.49 -20.11 -8.59
C TRP A 39 1.08 -18.86 -9.39
N PRO A 40 -0.17 -18.38 -9.22
CA PRO A 40 -0.56 -17.05 -9.70
C PRO A 40 0.30 -15.96 -9.07
N SER A 41 0.46 -14.86 -9.83
CA SER A 41 1.30 -13.71 -9.50
C SER A 41 0.52 -12.39 -9.66
N THR A 42 1.26 -11.28 -9.64
CA THR A 42 0.84 -9.90 -9.94
C THR A 42 -0.04 -9.75 -11.20
N GLY A 43 -0.83 -8.68 -11.22
CA GLY A 43 -1.61 -8.22 -12.35
C GLY A 43 -3.03 -8.83 -12.43
N GLY A 44 -3.87 -8.21 -13.26
CA GLY A 44 -5.23 -8.67 -13.54
C GLY A 44 -6.29 -8.18 -12.55
N ILE A 45 -7.40 -8.91 -12.51
CA ILE A 45 -8.53 -8.70 -11.61
C ILE A 45 -8.58 -9.93 -10.68
N THR A 46 -8.26 -9.73 -9.41
CA THR A 46 -8.28 -10.74 -8.37
C THR A 46 -9.62 -10.71 -7.64
N TYR A 47 -10.48 -11.68 -7.92
CA TYR A 47 -11.87 -11.70 -7.44
C TYR A 47 -12.02 -12.03 -5.94
N ASN A 48 -11.13 -12.87 -5.40
CA ASN A 48 -11.29 -13.49 -4.08
C ASN A 48 -10.30 -12.98 -3.01
N VAL A 49 -9.44 -12.01 -3.35
CA VAL A 49 -8.48 -11.39 -2.43
C VAL A 49 -8.71 -9.90 -2.40
N LYS A 50 -9.00 -9.35 -1.22
CA LYS A 50 -9.46 -7.97 -1.01
C LYS A 50 -8.76 -7.32 0.17
N VAL A 51 -8.85 -5.99 0.24
CA VAL A 51 -8.44 -5.22 1.43
C VAL A 51 -9.11 -5.80 2.68
N GLY A 52 -8.31 -6.09 3.71
CA GLY A 52 -8.73 -6.73 4.96
C GLY A 52 -8.53 -8.24 5.01
N ASP A 53 -8.28 -8.92 3.89
CA ASP A 53 -7.87 -10.34 3.91
C ASP A 53 -6.44 -10.48 4.46
N SER A 54 -6.10 -11.66 4.98
CA SER A 54 -4.71 -11.98 5.34
C SER A 54 -3.82 -11.95 4.10
N VAL A 55 -2.58 -11.46 4.26
CA VAL A 55 -1.56 -11.55 3.20
C VAL A 55 -0.98 -12.95 3.04
N PHE A 56 -1.31 -13.89 3.93
CA PHE A 56 -0.81 -15.27 3.93
C PHE A 56 -1.88 -16.28 3.52
N GLY A 57 -1.45 -17.52 3.29
CA GLY A 57 -2.34 -18.68 3.10
C GLY A 57 -2.82 -18.87 1.65
N TRP A 58 -2.41 -18.00 0.74
CA TRP A 58 -2.70 -18.12 -0.68
C TRP A 58 -1.70 -19.06 -1.36
N ALA A 59 -2.18 -19.92 -2.25
CA ALA A 59 -1.33 -20.59 -3.22
C ALA A 59 -1.01 -19.61 -4.36
N GLY A 60 -0.27 -18.56 -4.02
CA GLY A 60 -0.03 -17.35 -4.81
C GLY A 60 1.24 -16.66 -4.32
N GLU A 61 1.87 -15.86 -5.16
CA GLU A 61 3.04 -15.06 -4.80
C GLU A 61 2.86 -13.61 -5.31
N HIS A 62 3.19 -12.60 -4.50
CA HIS A 62 2.90 -11.19 -4.82
C HIS A 62 1.46 -10.93 -5.32
N ILE A 63 0.46 -11.62 -4.74
CA ILE A 63 -0.93 -11.42 -5.14
C ILE A 63 -1.34 -9.99 -4.80
N GLU A 64 -1.83 -9.30 -5.82
CA GLU A 64 -2.37 -7.95 -5.75
C GLU A 64 -3.90 -8.04 -5.56
N PRO A 65 -4.47 -7.46 -4.48
CA PRO A 65 -5.89 -7.54 -4.20
C PRO A 65 -6.71 -6.63 -5.13
N GLY A 66 -7.93 -7.05 -5.46
CA GLY A 66 -8.84 -6.28 -6.29
C GLY A 66 -8.35 -6.16 -7.73
N VAL A 67 -8.12 -4.93 -8.21
CA VAL A 67 -7.74 -4.69 -9.62
C VAL A 67 -6.36 -4.07 -9.69
N SER A 68 -5.43 -4.77 -10.33
CA SER A 68 -4.14 -4.20 -10.71
C SER A 68 -4.31 -3.34 -11.94
N THR A 69 -3.77 -2.14 -11.90
CA THR A 69 -3.87 -1.18 -12.99
C THR A 69 -2.54 -0.55 -13.32
N THR A 70 -2.36 -0.20 -14.59
CA THR A 70 -1.16 0.50 -15.05
C THR A 70 -1.52 1.47 -16.17
N LEU A 71 -0.55 2.28 -16.57
CA LEU A 71 -0.62 3.13 -17.75
C LEU A 71 0.51 2.72 -18.69
N ASP A 72 0.17 2.09 -19.80
CA ASP A 72 1.12 1.91 -20.91
C ASP A 72 1.22 3.21 -21.70
N HIS A 73 2.41 3.80 -21.71
CA HIS A 73 2.66 5.01 -22.46
C HIS A 73 4.10 5.04 -22.97
N LYS A 74 4.29 5.48 -24.22
CA LYS A 74 5.62 5.62 -24.86
C LYS A 74 6.63 6.50 -24.10
N ASN A 75 6.16 7.25 -23.11
CA ASN A 75 6.97 8.10 -22.24
C ASN A 75 6.82 7.60 -20.80
N ARG A 76 7.88 7.01 -20.27
CA ARG A 76 7.98 6.53 -18.88
C ARG A 76 7.62 7.59 -17.82
N LYS A 77 7.82 8.88 -18.11
CA LYS A 77 7.41 9.95 -17.18
C LYS A 77 5.89 10.05 -17.04
N CYS A 78 5.14 9.73 -18.08
CA CYS A 78 3.68 9.69 -18.03
C CYS A 78 3.20 8.50 -17.20
N GLU A 79 3.81 7.32 -17.40
CA GLU A 79 3.53 6.11 -16.60
C GLU A 79 3.83 6.34 -15.12
N ALA A 80 5.01 6.89 -14.82
CA ALA A 80 5.38 7.28 -13.46
C ALA A 80 4.41 8.31 -12.87
N GLY A 81 3.87 9.22 -13.69
CA GLY A 81 2.86 10.18 -13.27
C GLY A 81 1.56 9.53 -12.80
N TYR A 82 1.13 8.42 -13.39
CA TYR A 82 -0.04 7.66 -12.95
C TYR A 82 0.14 7.13 -11.53
N GLN A 83 1.28 6.50 -11.25
CA GLN A 83 1.59 5.99 -9.90
C GLN A 83 1.84 7.12 -8.91
N PHE A 84 2.71 8.07 -9.26
CA PHE A 84 3.10 9.17 -8.39
C PHE A 84 1.88 9.98 -7.92
N LEU A 85 0.95 10.31 -8.81
CA LEU A 85 -0.20 11.12 -8.44
C LEU A 85 -1.29 10.33 -7.70
N SER A 86 -1.27 9.00 -7.75
CA SER A 86 -2.26 8.13 -7.11
C SER A 86 -1.83 7.79 -5.68
N CYS A 87 -2.53 8.35 -4.71
CA CYS A 87 -2.28 8.14 -3.28
C CYS A 87 -3.25 7.13 -2.67
N CYS A 88 -2.80 6.40 -1.64
CA CYS A 88 -3.63 5.52 -0.82
C CYS A 88 -4.85 6.30 -0.29
N GLY A 89 -6.05 5.81 -0.60
CA GLY A 89 -7.33 6.44 -0.25
C GLY A 89 -7.99 7.24 -1.36
N ASN A 90 -7.28 7.57 -2.44
CA ASN A 90 -7.84 8.34 -3.54
C ASN A 90 -9.06 7.65 -4.15
N GLU A 91 -10.06 8.46 -4.46
CA GLU A 91 -11.25 8.01 -5.18
C GLU A 91 -10.91 7.63 -6.61
N VAL A 92 -11.44 6.49 -7.05
CA VAL A 92 -11.33 6.01 -8.42
C VAL A 92 -12.71 5.79 -8.99
N ARG A 93 -12.89 6.11 -10.27
CA ARG A 93 -14.12 5.85 -11.02
C ARG A 93 -13.85 5.01 -12.26
N VAL A 94 -14.64 3.98 -12.47
CA VAL A 94 -14.65 3.23 -13.74
C VAL A 94 -15.30 4.11 -14.81
N ILE A 95 -14.63 4.31 -15.95
CA ILE A 95 -15.10 5.24 -17.01
C ILE A 95 -15.48 4.55 -18.33
N SER A 96 -15.35 3.22 -18.40
CA SER A 96 -15.68 2.37 -19.55
C SER A 96 -16.41 1.09 -19.10
N GLY A 97 -16.79 0.25 -20.08
CA GLY A 97 -17.32 -1.09 -19.82
C GLY A 97 -18.67 -1.13 -19.12
N ALA A 98 -19.03 -2.33 -18.65
CA ALA A 98 -20.30 -2.59 -17.98
C ALA A 98 -20.35 -1.95 -16.59
N ALA A 99 -19.20 -1.87 -15.90
CA ALA A 99 -19.05 -1.26 -14.58
C ALA A 99 -18.97 0.28 -14.60
N LYS A 100 -19.17 0.94 -15.75
CA LYS A 100 -19.01 2.40 -15.88
C LYS A 100 -19.82 3.16 -14.83
N GLY A 101 -19.14 4.02 -14.09
CA GLY A 101 -19.73 4.85 -13.03
C GLY A 101 -19.50 4.30 -11.62
N ALA A 102 -19.13 3.03 -11.49
CA ALA A 102 -18.73 2.44 -10.21
C ALA A 102 -17.54 3.19 -9.62
N ARG A 103 -17.48 3.21 -8.28
CA ARG A 103 -16.47 3.94 -7.49
C ARG A 103 -15.70 2.96 -6.63
N GLY A 104 -14.41 3.25 -6.49
CA GLY A 104 -13.48 2.46 -5.70
C GLY A 104 -12.42 3.35 -5.07
N ARG A 105 -11.42 2.70 -4.48
CA ARG A 105 -10.33 3.36 -3.77
C ARG A 105 -8.98 2.79 -4.18
N VAL A 106 -7.96 3.65 -4.23
CA VAL A 106 -6.57 3.23 -4.39
C VAL A 106 -6.07 2.64 -3.07
N LEU A 107 -5.55 1.42 -3.08
CA LEU A 107 -4.85 0.82 -1.94
C LEU A 107 -3.39 1.31 -1.87
N GLY A 108 -2.65 1.18 -2.97
CA GLY A 108 -1.24 1.54 -3.06
C GLY A 108 -0.64 1.09 -4.38
N HIS A 109 0.68 1.25 -4.54
CA HIS A 109 1.41 0.92 -5.76
C HIS A 109 2.57 -0.06 -5.51
N HIS A 110 2.77 -0.98 -6.45
CA HIS A 110 3.76 -2.05 -6.42
C HIS A 110 4.86 -1.75 -7.45
N GLY A 111 6.09 -1.58 -6.97
CA GLY A 111 7.25 -1.23 -7.80
C GLY A 111 7.78 -2.42 -8.59
N GLY A 112 8.50 -2.15 -9.68
CA GLY A 112 9.01 -3.19 -10.58
C GLY A 112 8.01 -3.55 -11.66
N VAL A 113 6.80 -3.95 -11.29
CA VAL A 113 5.65 -4.09 -12.23
C VAL A 113 4.98 -2.76 -12.54
N GLU A 114 5.16 -1.76 -11.68
CA GLU A 114 4.60 -0.42 -11.83
C GLU A 114 3.05 -0.47 -11.85
N HIS A 115 2.48 -1.25 -10.94
CA HIS A 115 1.04 -1.44 -10.78
C HIS A 115 0.47 -0.57 -9.66
N LEU A 116 -0.80 -0.21 -9.80
CA LEU A 116 -1.63 0.41 -8.78
C LEU A 116 -2.80 -0.52 -8.45
N MET A 117 -3.03 -0.82 -7.18
CA MET A 117 -4.10 -1.71 -6.74
C MET A 117 -5.34 -0.90 -6.36
N LEU A 118 -6.48 -1.30 -6.95
CA LEU A 118 -7.76 -0.66 -6.75
C LEU A 118 -8.74 -1.61 -6.06
N GLN A 119 -9.39 -1.12 -5.00
CA GLN A 119 -10.48 -1.83 -4.32
C GLN A 119 -11.83 -1.33 -4.84
N PHE A 120 -12.65 -2.27 -5.31
CA PHE A 120 -14.07 -2.10 -5.64
C PHE A 120 -14.92 -3.14 -4.88
N ASP A 121 -16.24 -2.99 -4.90
CA ASP A 121 -17.14 -4.05 -4.42
C ASP A 121 -17.22 -5.22 -5.41
N ASP A 122 -17.78 -6.33 -4.94
CA ASP A 122 -17.82 -7.60 -5.68
C ASP A 122 -18.64 -7.50 -6.96
N GLU A 123 -19.79 -6.80 -6.89
CA GLU A 123 -20.64 -6.54 -8.05
C GLU A 123 -19.87 -5.80 -9.14
N THR A 124 -19.06 -4.81 -8.76
CA THR A 124 -18.20 -4.09 -9.70
C THR A 124 -17.11 -5.00 -10.26
N LEU A 125 -16.42 -5.80 -9.43
CA LEU A 125 -15.37 -6.71 -9.90
C LEU A 125 -15.90 -7.70 -10.95
N ASP A 126 -17.10 -8.26 -10.75
CA ASP A 126 -17.73 -9.19 -11.68
C ASP A 126 -18.12 -8.56 -13.03
N MET A 127 -18.28 -7.24 -13.08
CA MET A 127 -18.61 -6.49 -14.30
C MET A 127 -17.38 -5.97 -15.06
N LEU A 128 -16.21 -5.96 -14.43
CA LEU A 128 -15.00 -5.41 -15.03
C LEU A 128 -14.40 -6.38 -16.07
N THR A 129 -13.72 -5.82 -17.06
CA THR A 129 -12.89 -6.57 -18.01
C THR A 129 -11.48 -6.00 -18.07
N CYS A 130 -10.54 -6.75 -18.65
CA CYS A 130 -9.16 -6.28 -18.84
C CYS A 130 -9.05 -5.06 -19.79
N ASP A 131 -10.12 -4.69 -20.49
CA ASP A 131 -10.13 -3.51 -21.36
C ASP A 131 -10.55 -2.23 -20.63
N ASP A 132 -11.02 -2.34 -19.39
CA ASP A 132 -11.57 -1.21 -18.66
C ASP A 132 -10.55 -0.15 -18.27
N LYS A 133 -11.07 1.07 -18.08
CA LYS A 133 -10.32 2.29 -17.81
C LYS A 133 -10.81 2.92 -16.52
N PHE A 134 -9.85 3.43 -15.75
CA PHE A 134 -10.06 3.97 -14.41
C PHE A 134 -9.55 5.40 -14.35
N LEU A 135 -10.36 6.30 -13.82
CA LEU A 135 -9.99 7.68 -13.58
C LEU A 135 -9.80 7.90 -12.08
N VAL A 136 -8.55 8.10 -11.68
CA VAL A 136 -8.17 8.40 -10.29
C VAL A 136 -8.16 9.90 -10.09
N ARG A 137 -8.75 10.35 -8.98
CA ARG A 137 -8.58 11.72 -8.48
C ARG A 137 -7.29 11.79 -7.66
N GLY A 138 -6.15 11.90 -8.33
CA GLY A 138 -4.85 11.95 -7.71
C GLY A 138 -4.71 13.15 -6.77
N TYR A 139 -4.55 12.90 -5.47
CA TYR A 139 -4.57 13.93 -4.43
C TYR A 139 -3.81 13.48 -3.18
N GLY A 140 -2.80 14.22 -2.75
CA GLY A 140 -2.04 13.90 -1.54
C GLY A 140 -0.54 14.13 -1.64
N GLN A 141 0.04 14.07 -2.85
CA GLN A 141 1.45 14.40 -3.02
C GLN A 141 1.72 15.85 -2.61
N GLY A 142 2.73 16.03 -1.77
CA GLY A 142 3.09 17.32 -1.16
C GLY A 142 2.36 17.63 0.14
N LEU A 143 1.53 16.73 0.68
CA LEU A 143 0.94 16.86 2.01
C LEU A 143 2.05 16.99 3.05
N SER A 144 1.91 17.94 3.97
CA SER A 144 2.86 18.15 5.06
C SER A 144 2.16 18.61 6.34
N LEU A 145 2.82 18.31 7.46
CA LEU A 145 2.46 18.85 8.77
C LEU A 145 3.20 20.16 8.99
N LEU A 146 2.47 21.25 9.23
CA LEU A 146 3.06 22.58 9.34
C LEU A 146 3.86 22.77 10.63
N ASP A 147 3.46 22.08 11.69
CA ASP A 147 4.10 22.15 13.01
C ASP A 147 5.15 21.04 13.21
N TYR A 148 5.28 20.11 12.24
CA TYR A 148 6.21 18.97 12.26
C TYR A 148 6.96 18.83 10.93
N PRO A 149 7.86 19.79 10.59
CA PRO A 149 8.51 19.83 9.29
C PRO A 149 9.44 18.64 9.02
N ASP A 150 9.93 17.96 10.07
CA ASP A 150 10.80 16.78 9.96
C ASP A 150 10.03 15.47 9.73
N VAL A 151 8.70 15.52 9.80
CA VAL A 151 7.81 14.40 9.44
C VAL A 151 7.47 14.50 7.95
N HIS A 152 8.03 13.59 7.16
CA HIS A 152 7.78 13.52 5.72
C HIS A 152 6.56 12.65 5.45
N ILE A 153 5.61 13.16 4.66
CA ILE A 153 4.39 12.43 4.26
C ILE A 153 4.40 12.23 2.74
N TYR A 154 4.02 11.02 2.32
CA TYR A 154 3.92 10.60 0.93
C TYR A 154 2.66 9.79 0.70
N ASN A 155 2.22 9.69 -0.56
CA ASN A 155 1.27 8.68 -1.04
C ASN A 155 -0.04 8.54 -0.23
N THR A 156 -0.49 9.59 0.47
CA THR A 156 -1.63 9.51 1.39
C THR A 156 -2.69 10.54 0.99
N ASP A 157 -3.91 10.09 0.74
CA ASP A 157 -5.06 10.98 0.59
C ASP A 157 -5.29 11.76 1.89
N PRO A 158 -5.41 13.10 1.86
CA PRO A 158 -5.61 13.88 3.08
C PRO A 158 -6.93 13.58 3.82
N ASP A 159 -7.97 13.08 3.13
CA ASP A 159 -9.20 12.61 3.79
C ASP A 159 -8.97 11.31 4.56
N LEU A 160 -8.15 10.40 4.02
CA LEU A 160 -7.73 9.21 4.75
C LEU A 160 -6.87 9.61 5.96
N PHE A 161 -5.92 10.52 5.75
CA PHE A 161 -5.04 11.02 6.82
C PHE A 161 -5.81 11.60 8.01
N GLU A 162 -6.83 12.41 7.74
CA GLU A 162 -7.68 13.01 8.79
C GLU A 162 -8.51 11.98 9.55
N GLN A 163 -8.95 10.90 8.89
CA GLN A 163 -9.76 9.84 9.48
C GLN A 163 -8.94 8.72 10.16
N TRP A 164 -7.64 8.62 9.87
CA TRP A 164 -6.74 7.59 10.38
C TRP A 164 -6.59 7.63 11.92
N GLY A 165 -6.87 8.77 12.55
CA GLY A 165 -6.89 8.88 14.01
C GLY A 165 -5.52 9.14 14.63
N LEU A 166 -4.65 9.84 13.91
CA LEU A 166 -3.39 10.36 14.45
C LEU A 166 -3.67 11.35 15.58
N ARG A 167 -2.84 11.31 16.63
CA ARG A 167 -3.04 12.15 17.81
C ARG A 167 -1.74 12.83 18.24
N GLU A 168 -1.78 14.16 18.30
CA GLU A 168 -0.73 14.94 18.95
C GLU A 168 -0.75 14.73 20.47
N THR A 169 0.42 14.46 21.04
CA THR A 169 0.64 14.30 22.48
C THR A 169 1.12 15.60 23.11
N SER A 170 0.97 15.72 24.43
CA SER A 170 1.39 16.92 25.18
C SER A 170 2.91 17.19 25.16
N ASP A 171 3.72 16.17 24.87
CA ASP A 171 5.18 16.28 24.74
C ASP A 171 5.63 16.55 23.30
N GLY A 172 4.70 16.91 22.40
CA GLY A 172 5.03 17.32 21.03
C GLY A 172 5.41 16.14 20.13
N LYS A 173 4.77 14.99 20.30
CA LYS A 173 4.88 13.83 19.40
C LYS A 173 3.53 13.51 18.76
N ILE A 174 3.55 12.60 17.80
CA ILE A 174 2.38 12.14 17.06
C ILE A 174 2.25 10.64 17.28
N GLU A 175 1.19 10.25 17.98
CA GLU A 175 0.76 8.86 18.02
C GLU A 175 0.13 8.49 16.67
N VAL A 176 0.63 7.41 16.08
CA VAL A 176 0.16 6.88 14.79
C VAL A 176 -0.41 5.47 15.00
N PRO A 177 -1.72 5.26 14.80
CA PRO A 177 -2.33 3.93 14.85
C PRO A 177 -1.75 2.99 13.78
N VAL A 178 -1.18 1.87 14.20
CA VAL A 178 -0.66 0.80 13.33
C VAL A 178 -1.12 -0.57 13.83
N HIS A 179 -1.23 -1.55 12.94
CA HIS A 179 -1.61 -2.92 13.30
C HIS A 179 -0.41 -3.72 13.82
N VAL A 180 0.74 -3.60 13.15
CA VAL A 180 1.96 -4.35 13.44
C VAL A 180 3.19 -3.41 13.44
N ILE A 181 4.15 -3.72 14.30
CA ILE A 181 5.47 -3.07 14.32
C ILE A 181 6.50 -4.08 13.79
N VAL A 182 7.09 -3.77 12.64
CA VAL A 182 8.04 -4.60 11.91
C VAL A 182 9.46 -4.24 12.35
N PRO A 183 10.30 -5.21 12.75
CA PRO A 183 11.70 -4.96 13.06
C PRO A 183 12.47 -4.61 11.78
N GLY A 184 13.42 -3.67 11.85
CA GLY A 184 14.16 -3.21 10.66
C GLY A 184 14.91 -4.32 9.89
N HIS A 185 15.33 -5.39 10.56
CA HIS A 185 15.99 -6.52 9.90
C HIS A 185 15.03 -7.41 9.09
N ALA A 186 13.72 -7.24 9.26
CA ALA A 186 12.70 -7.96 8.50
C ALA A 186 12.24 -7.18 7.27
N MET A 187 13.09 -6.31 6.71
CA MET A 187 12.83 -5.61 5.45
C MET A 187 13.77 -6.11 4.35
N GLY A 188 13.27 -6.25 3.13
CA GLY A 188 13.96 -6.92 2.02
C GLY A 188 13.94 -6.15 0.70
N SER A 189 13.42 -6.81 -0.34
CA SER A 189 13.28 -6.28 -1.70
C SER A 189 12.76 -4.84 -1.69
N GLY A 190 13.31 -3.98 -2.54
CA GLY A 190 12.99 -2.55 -2.60
C GLY A 190 13.89 -1.63 -1.76
N ILE A 191 14.69 -2.15 -0.81
CA ILE A 191 15.75 -1.38 -0.14
C ILE A 191 16.75 -0.84 -1.17
N GLY A 192 17.20 0.42 -0.99
CA GLY A 192 18.12 1.09 -1.91
C GLY A 192 17.41 1.77 -3.11
N SER A 193 16.10 1.58 -3.27
CA SER A 193 15.30 2.39 -4.18
C SER A 193 15.37 3.87 -3.79
N LEU A 194 15.55 4.73 -4.81
CA LEU A 194 15.49 6.19 -4.65
C LEU A 194 14.05 6.72 -4.57
N SER A 195 13.07 5.94 -5.03
CA SER A 195 11.67 6.35 -5.03
C SER A 195 10.97 5.78 -3.81
N VAL A 196 10.47 6.67 -2.95
CA VAL A 196 9.47 6.38 -1.90
C VAL A 196 8.08 6.86 -2.30
N THR A 197 7.97 7.63 -3.39
CA THR A 197 6.71 8.18 -3.91
C THR A 197 6.09 7.30 -4.99
N THR A 198 6.80 6.25 -5.41
CA THR A 198 6.30 5.16 -6.25
C THR A 198 6.88 3.83 -5.75
N GLY A 199 6.17 2.75 -6.00
CA GLY A 199 6.47 1.42 -5.52
C GLY A 199 6.53 1.26 -4.00
N ASP A 200 7.03 0.11 -3.60
CA ASP A 200 6.98 -0.45 -2.26
C ASP A 200 8.28 -1.20 -1.94
N TYR A 201 8.30 -1.85 -0.78
CA TYR A 201 9.39 -2.70 -0.34
C TYR A 201 8.86 -3.76 0.65
N ASP A 202 9.54 -4.89 0.72
CA ASP A 202 8.93 -6.13 1.24
C ASP A 202 9.28 -6.34 2.72
N ILE A 203 8.29 -6.83 3.47
CA ILE A 203 8.44 -7.37 4.82
C ILE A 203 8.81 -8.84 4.70
N LEU A 204 10.01 -9.23 5.14
CA LEU A 204 10.49 -10.61 5.09
C LEU A 204 9.79 -11.47 6.14
N CYS A 205 9.20 -12.59 5.71
CA CYS A 205 8.41 -13.48 6.56
C CYS A 205 8.87 -14.95 6.52
N GLN A 206 10.06 -15.24 5.97
CA GLN A 206 10.59 -16.61 5.86
C GLN A 206 11.17 -17.15 7.17
N ASP A 207 11.57 -16.27 8.09
CA ASP A 207 12.05 -16.66 9.43
C ASP A 207 10.88 -16.74 10.41
N GLU A 208 10.42 -17.97 10.69
CA GLU A 208 9.25 -18.19 11.55
C GLU A 208 9.41 -17.64 12.98
N GLU A 209 10.63 -17.61 13.51
CA GLU A 209 10.90 -17.09 14.85
C GLU A 209 10.67 -15.58 14.90
N THR A 210 11.21 -14.84 13.94
CA THR A 210 10.97 -13.40 13.75
C THR A 210 9.48 -13.11 13.53
N VAL A 211 8.82 -13.88 12.66
CA VAL A 211 7.38 -13.73 12.38
C VAL A 211 6.56 -13.85 13.66
N LYS A 212 6.77 -14.91 14.45
CA LYS A 212 6.04 -15.14 15.71
C LYS A 212 6.36 -14.10 16.77
N ALA A 213 7.64 -13.74 16.92
CA ALA A 213 8.10 -12.78 17.92
C ALA A 213 7.51 -11.37 17.71
N HIS A 214 7.27 -10.99 16.45
CA HIS A 214 6.77 -9.67 16.07
C HIS A 214 5.31 -9.66 15.61
N GLY A 215 4.64 -10.82 15.58
CA GLY A 215 3.26 -10.96 15.15
C GLY A 215 3.04 -10.59 13.68
N LEU A 216 4.02 -10.87 12.82
CA LEU A 216 3.95 -10.55 11.38
C LEU A 216 2.92 -11.42 10.65
N ASP A 217 2.57 -12.59 11.20
CA ASP A 217 1.54 -13.50 10.71
C ASP A 217 0.11 -12.92 10.76
N ARG A 218 -0.05 -11.77 11.42
CA ARG A 218 -1.32 -11.03 11.53
C ARG A 218 -1.56 -10.03 10.40
N LEU A 219 -0.57 -9.81 9.53
CA LEU A 219 -0.67 -8.81 8.47
C LEU A 219 -1.83 -9.10 7.52
N ARG A 220 -2.55 -8.03 7.18
CA ARG A 220 -3.65 -8.00 6.21
C ARG A 220 -3.41 -6.93 5.16
N PHE A 221 -4.00 -7.12 3.99
CA PHE A 221 -4.02 -6.07 2.96
C PHE A 221 -4.67 -4.79 3.52
N GLY A 222 -4.00 -3.65 3.34
CA GLY A 222 -4.44 -2.36 3.85
C GLY A 222 -4.07 -2.07 5.30
N ASP A 223 -3.40 -2.98 6.02
CA ASP A 223 -2.93 -2.68 7.37
C ASP A 223 -1.91 -1.55 7.34
N PHE A 224 -2.04 -0.61 8.28
CA PHE A 224 -1.00 0.35 8.57
C PHE A 224 0.06 -0.31 9.44
N VAL A 225 1.34 -0.17 9.10
CA VAL A 225 2.45 -0.79 9.83
C VAL A 225 3.54 0.22 10.12
N ALA A 226 4.30 -0.01 11.19
CA ALA A 226 5.48 0.78 11.51
C ALA A 226 6.74 -0.07 11.37
N VAL A 227 7.72 0.42 10.61
CA VAL A 227 9.06 -0.19 10.51
C VAL A 227 10.01 0.62 11.36
N VAL A 228 10.63 -0.04 12.34
CA VAL A 228 11.66 0.57 13.18
C VAL A 228 13.00 0.59 12.47
N ASP A 229 13.78 1.63 12.75
CA ASP A 229 15.13 1.84 12.23
C ASP A 229 15.22 1.97 10.71
N HIS A 230 14.16 2.41 10.03
CA HIS A 230 14.15 2.72 8.60
C HIS A 230 13.80 4.19 8.33
N ASP A 231 14.62 4.85 7.51
CA ASP A 231 14.42 6.22 7.01
C ASP A 231 13.98 6.15 5.54
N ASN A 232 12.74 6.56 5.29
CA ASN A 232 12.14 6.68 3.96
C ASN A 232 11.80 8.14 3.62
N ARG A 233 12.51 9.13 4.18
CA ARG A 233 12.33 10.55 3.79
C ARG A 233 12.75 10.82 2.34
N PHE A 234 13.60 9.99 1.74
CA PHE A 234 14.04 10.15 0.36
C PHE A 234 14.14 8.80 -0.33
N GLY A 235 15.29 8.13 -0.23
CA GLY A 235 15.43 6.71 -0.58
C GLY A 235 15.26 5.83 0.65
N ARG A 236 15.06 4.53 0.43
CA ARG A 236 14.85 3.55 1.50
C ARG A 236 16.18 3.08 2.08
N THR A 237 16.41 3.32 3.37
CA THR A 237 17.64 2.90 4.03
C THR A 237 17.47 2.63 5.52
N TYR A 238 18.33 1.79 6.07
CA TYR A 238 18.43 1.60 7.52
C TYR A 238 19.03 2.84 8.17
N ARG A 239 18.39 3.30 9.25
CA ARG A 239 18.87 4.34 10.14
C ARG A 239 18.32 4.10 11.53
N LYS A 240 19.20 3.74 12.45
CA LYS A 240 18.84 3.54 13.86
C LYS A 240 18.08 4.74 14.43
N GLY A 241 16.95 4.49 15.09
CA GLY A 241 16.06 5.48 15.68
C GLY A 241 15.09 6.15 14.71
N ALA A 242 15.20 5.88 13.41
CA ALA A 242 14.19 6.31 12.45
C ALA A 242 12.92 5.46 12.58
N LEU A 243 11.79 6.03 12.17
CA LEU A 243 10.52 5.33 12.08
C LEU A 243 9.87 5.64 10.74
N THR A 244 9.47 4.59 10.03
CA THR A 244 8.66 4.67 8.82
C THR A 244 7.29 4.05 9.08
N ILE A 245 6.23 4.71 8.62
CA ILE A 245 4.87 4.17 8.57
C ILE A 245 4.52 3.87 7.12
N GLY A 246 3.90 2.73 6.87
CA GLY A 246 3.41 2.35 5.55
C GLY A 246 2.08 1.62 5.60
N VAL A 247 1.61 1.22 4.42
CA VAL A 247 0.42 0.40 4.22
C VAL A 247 0.80 -0.88 3.48
N VAL A 248 0.24 -2.01 3.89
CA VAL A 248 0.46 -3.32 3.26
C VAL A 248 -0.38 -3.44 1.98
N ILE A 249 0.24 -3.83 0.86
CA ILE A 249 -0.38 -3.69 -0.47
C ILE A 249 -0.46 -4.98 -1.30
N HIS A 250 0.41 -5.96 -1.07
CA HIS A 250 0.36 -7.26 -1.76
C HIS A 250 0.65 -8.42 -0.80
N SER A 251 0.39 -9.65 -1.25
CA SER A 251 0.51 -10.85 -0.42
C SER A 251 1.96 -11.16 -0.07
N ASP A 252 2.13 -12.13 0.82
CA ASP A 252 3.41 -12.80 1.02
C ASP A 252 3.95 -13.41 -0.28
N SER A 253 5.25 -13.67 -0.29
CA SER A 253 5.97 -14.34 -1.37
C SER A 253 6.95 -15.36 -0.78
N PRO A 254 6.97 -16.60 -1.28
CA PRO A 254 7.94 -17.59 -0.84
C PRO A 254 9.36 -17.30 -1.35
N LEU A 255 9.52 -16.36 -2.28
CA LEU A 255 10.81 -16.04 -2.91
C LEU A 255 11.80 -15.46 -1.89
N GLY A 256 13.07 -15.82 -2.03
CA GLY A 256 14.13 -15.32 -1.14
C GLY A 256 14.28 -13.81 -1.26
N GLY A 257 14.14 -13.09 -0.12
CA GLY A 257 14.26 -11.64 -0.08
C GLY A 257 12.96 -10.87 -0.35
N HIS A 258 11.84 -11.57 -0.54
CA HIS A 258 10.52 -10.99 -0.76
C HIS A 258 9.56 -11.27 0.41
N GLY A 259 8.33 -10.77 0.34
CA GLY A 259 7.27 -11.03 1.32
C GLY A 259 6.11 -10.04 1.14
N PRO A 260 5.26 -9.77 2.15
CA PRO A 260 4.21 -8.77 2.01
C PRO A 260 4.78 -7.38 1.73
N GLY A 261 4.38 -6.77 0.62
CA GLY A 261 4.85 -5.45 0.21
C GLY A 261 4.21 -4.34 1.02
N MET A 262 5.01 -3.33 1.37
CA MET A 262 4.53 -2.12 2.02
C MET A 262 4.93 -0.84 1.28
N MET A 263 3.95 0.03 1.06
CA MET A 263 4.14 1.34 0.49
C MET A 263 4.37 2.38 1.60
N THR A 264 5.37 3.24 1.45
CA THR A 264 5.65 4.33 2.41
C THR A 264 4.51 5.36 2.44
N LEU A 265 4.07 5.72 3.65
CA LEU A 265 3.12 6.81 3.89
C LEU A 265 3.76 7.97 4.67
N MET A 266 4.61 7.65 5.64
CA MET A 266 5.24 8.65 6.50
C MET A 266 6.62 8.20 6.97
N SER A 267 7.55 9.12 7.16
CA SER A 267 8.85 8.81 7.76
C SER A 267 9.37 9.97 8.60
N SER A 268 10.04 9.64 9.71
CA SER A 268 10.80 10.62 10.48
C SER A 268 12.06 10.00 11.12
N THR A 269 12.98 10.86 11.52
CA THR A 269 14.23 10.48 12.19
C THR A 269 14.48 11.14 13.54
N GLY A 270 13.60 12.07 13.96
CA GLY A 270 13.75 12.85 15.20
C GLY A 270 12.93 12.33 16.39
N GLY A 271 12.21 11.21 16.24
CA GLY A 271 11.39 10.63 17.31
C GLY A 271 10.02 11.28 17.49
N GLU A 272 9.56 12.05 16.50
CA GLU A 272 8.26 12.71 16.44
C GLU A 272 7.12 11.70 16.31
N LEU A 273 7.37 10.54 15.70
CA LEU A 273 6.36 9.51 15.46
C LEU A 273 6.42 8.43 16.53
N VAL A 274 5.28 8.11 17.11
CA VAL A 274 5.10 7.06 18.11
C VAL A 274 4.06 6.07 17.61
N PRO A 275 4.44 4.85 17.20
CA PRO A 275 3.48 3.87 16.73
C PRO A 275 2.65 3.34 17.90
N VAL A 276 1.33 3.29 17.73
CA VAL A 276 0.40 2.74 18.73
C VAL A 276 -0.38 1.59 18.11
N ILE A 277 -0.23 0.39 18.69
CA ILE A 277 -0.89 -0.81 18.18
C ILE A 277 -2.41 -0.68 18.33
N ARG A 278 -3.14 -0.88 17.23
CA ARG A 278 -4.60 -0.95 17.16
C ARG A 278 -5.04 -2.09 16.25
N GLU A 279 -6.01 -2.88 16.71
CA GLU A 279 -6.48 -4.07 15.97
C GLU A 279 -7.01 -3.76 14.57
N ASN A 280 -7.69 -2.63 14.42
CA ASN A 280 -8.29 -2.20 13.16
C ASN A 280 -7.57 -0.97 12.56
N ALA A 281 -6.26 -0.82 12.79
CA ALA A 281 -5.45 0.13 12.04
C ALA A 281 -5.24 -0.39 10.61
N ASN A 282 -6.31 -0.32 9.82
CA ASN A 282 -6.39 -0.77 8.44
C ASN A 282 -7.16 0.26 7.62
N MET A 283 -6.67 0.58 6.43
CA MET A 283 -7.27 1.54 5.51
C MET A 283 -8.71 1.16 5.12
N GLY A 284 -8.98 -0.13 4.96
CA GLY A 284 -10.32 -0.65 4.72
C GLY A 284 -11.28 -0.38 5.88
N ALA A 285 -10.81 -0.52 7.12
CA ALA A 285 -11.60 -0.23 8.32
C ALA A 285 -11.90 1.27 8.47
N VAL A 286 -10.93 2.13 8.14
CA VAL A 286 -11.10 3.59 8.18
C VAL A 286 -12.13 4.05 7.14
N LEU A 287 -12.10 3.49 5.92
CA LEU A 287 -12.95 3.90 4.80
C LEU A 287 -14.24 3.09 4.64
N GLY A 288 -14.41 2.00 5.40
CA GLY A 288 -15.56 1.10 5.28
C GLY A 288 -15.60 0.32 3.95
N ILE A 289 -14.47 -0.19 3.48
CA ILE A 289 -14.33 -0.90 2.19
C ILE A 289 -13.71 -2.29 2.36
N GLY A 290 -13.73 -3.09 1.29
CA GLY A 290 -13.19 -4.45 1.30
C GLY A 290 -13.95 -5.31 2.31
N ARG A 291 -13.23 -6.07 3.15
CA ARG A 291 -13.82 -6.91 4.20
C ARG A 291 -14.45 -6.13 5.36
N PHE A 292 -14.34 -4.80 5.36
CA PHE A 292 -14.95 -3.93 6.34
C PHE A 292 -16.22 -3.23 5.82
N ALA A 293 -16.64 -3.51 4.58
CA ALA A 293 -17.87 -2.93 4.03
C ALA A 293 -19.11 -3.49 4.75
N THR A 294 -20.05 -2.63 5.12
CA THR A 294 -21.32 -3.06 5.72
C THR A 294 -22.15 -3.81 4.68
N GLY A 295 -22.34 -5.12 4.86
CA GLY A 295 -23.12 -5.98 3.95
C GLY A 295 -22.34 -7.12 3.29
N SER A 296 -21.02 -7.24 3.53
CA SER A 296 -20.29 -8.44 3.15
C SER A 296 -20.64 -9.59 4.09
N GLU A 297 -21.61 -10.43 3.73
CA GLU A 297 -21.77 -11.73 4.39
C GLU A 297 -20.52 -12.57 4.12
N SER A 298 -19.98 -13.15 5.20
CA SER A 298 -18.82 -14.06 5.23
C SER A 298 -19.11 -15.39 4.58
#